data_AF-K2FI70-F1
#
_entry.id   AF-K2FI70-F1
#
_cell.length_a   1.000
_cell.length_b   1.000
_cell.length_c   1.000
_cell.angle_alpha   90.00
_cell.angle_beta   90.00
_cell.angle_gamma   90.00
#
_symmetry.space_group_name_H-M   'P 1'
#
loop_
_entity.id
_entity.type
_entity.pdbx_description
1 polymer ?
#
loop_
_entity_poly.entity_id
_entity_poly.type
_entity_poly.pdbx_seq_one_letter_code
_entity_poly.pdbx_strand_id
1 'polypeptide(L)' 'MADDEVIKYVIKDPIECNLSYMPFINEGGLFIPIMTPTANNYSLGDRVVVDLLLPGKVESLRIEGKVVWITPKNPLHHV' A
#
# COMPACT_ATOMS: atom_id res chain seq x y z
N MET A 1 10.99 12.73 18.27
CA MET A 1 9.73 12.44 17.57
C MET A 1 10.15 12.03 16.17
N ALA A 2 10.20 10.72 15.89
CA ALA A 2 10.56 10.25 14.56
C ALA A 2 9.32 10.45 13.69
N ASP A 3 9.40 11.27 12.66
CA ASP A 3 8.35 11.36 11.64
C ASP A 3 8.15 9.96 11.04
N ASP A 4 6.97 9.36 11.27
CA ASP A 4 6.59 8.12 10.60
C ASP A 4 6.71 8.32 9.09
N GLU A 5 7.46 7.43 8.42
CA GLU A 5 7.65 7.51 6.97
C GLU A 5 6.30 7.43 6.26
N VAL A 6 6.03 8.41 5.40
CA VAL A 6 4.75 8.53 4.70
C VAL A 6 4.87 7.89 3.32
N ILE A 7 4.11 6.83 3.10
CA ILE A 7 4.04 6.16 1.81
C ILE A 7 3.13 6.99 0.89
N LYS A 8 3.71 7.57 -0.18
CA LYS A 8 2.92 8.29 -1.19
C LYS A 8 2.54 7.33 -2.31
N TYR A 9 1.25 7.22 -2.60
CA TYR A 9 0.75 6.38 -3.69
C TYR A 9 -0.34 7.09 -4.49
N VAL A 10 -0.28 6.94 -5.81
CA VAL A 10 -1.24 7.55 -6.74
C VAL A 10 -1.79 6.45 -7.61
N ILE A 11 -3.11 6.22 -7.50
CA ILE A 11 -3.84 5.31 -8.36
C ILE A 11 -4.39 6.12 -9.53
N LYS A 12 -3.96 5.82 -10.74
CA LYS A 12 -4.25 6.66 -11.91
C LYS A 12 -5.59 6.31 -12.54
N ASP A 13 -5.97 5.05 -12.54
CA ASP A 13 -7.16 4.57 -13.22
C ASP A 13 -8.07 3.70 -12.33
N PRO A 14 -9.38 3.63 -12.63
CA PRO A 14 -10.33 2.86 -11.83
C PRO A 14 -10.07 1.33 -11.85
N ILE A 15 -9.43 0.81 -12.90
CA ILE A 15 -9.14 -0.62 -13.01
C ILE A 15 -8.02 -0.98 -12.03
N GLU A 16 -6.96 -0.18 -11.97
CA GLU A 16 -5.89 -0.27 -10.96
C GLU A 16 -6.47 -0.18 -9.55
N CYS A 17 -7.39 0.77 -9.30
CA CYS A 17 -8.05 0.89 -8.00
C CYS A 17 -8.77 -0.40 -7.59
N ASN A 18 -9.49 -1.01 -8.53
CA ASN A 18 -10.24 -2.24 -8.28
C ASN A 18 -9.31 -3.45 -8.07
N LEU A 19 -8.23 -3.56 -8.86
CA LEU A 19 -7.26 -4.65 -8.74
C LEU A 19 -6.40 -4.56 -7.47
N SER A 20 -6.16 -3.35 -6.97
CA SER A 20 -5.41 -3.11 -5.74
C SER A 20 -6.28 -3.24 -4.47
N TYR A 21 -7.60 -3.19 -4.58
CA TYR A 21 -8.50 -3.29 -3.44
C TYR A 21 -8.68 -4.74 -2.97
N MET A 22 -8.59 -4.97 -1.66
CA MET A 22 -8.70 -6.27 -1.00
C MET A 22 -9.95 -6.31 -0.10
N PRO A 23 -11.14 -6.66 -0.65
CA PRO A 23 -12.41 -6.56 0.08
C PRO A 23 -12.60 -7.60 1.19
N PHE A 24 -11.77 -8.64 1.23
CA PHE A 24 -11.87 -9.74 2.20
C PHE A 24 -11.20 -9.43 3.55
N ILE A 25 -10.47 -8.31 3.65
CA ILE A 25 -9.86 -7.83 4.89
C ILE A 25 -10.90 -7.00 5.64
N ASN A 26 -10.99 -7.21 6.96
CA ASN A 26 -11.86 -6.41 7.81
C ASN A 26 -11.48 -4.93 7.72
N GLU A 27 -12.46 -4.04 7.54
CA GLU A 27 -12.25 -2.60 7.28
C GLU A 27 -11.62 -2.26 5.91
N GLY A 28 -11.51 -3.25 5.02
CA GLY A 28 -10.94 -3.13 3.70
C GLY A 28 -9.41 -3.20 3.71
N GLY A 29 -8.83 -3.50 2.54
CA GLY A 29 -7.38 -3.49 2.36
C GLY A 29 -7.00 -2.90 1.03
N LEU A 30 -5.78 -2.36 0.95
CA LEU A 30 -5.22 -1.82 -0.28
C LEU A 30 -3.81 -2.37 -0.48
N PHE A 31 -3.58 -2.97 -1.63
CA PHE A 31 -2.26 -3.42 -2.03
C PHE A 31 -1.48 -2.23 -2.58
N ILE A 32 -0.34 -1.91 -1.96
CA ILE A 32 0.56 -0.83 -2.40
C ILE A 32 1.85 -1.47 -2.93
N PRO A 33 2.13 -1.38 -4.24
CA PRO A 33 3.38 -1.89 -4.81
C PRO A 33 4.55 -1.00 -4.36
N ILE A 34 5.37 -1.52 -3.44
CA ILE A 34 6.60 -0.86 -3.00
C ILE A 34 7.72 -1.08 -4.03
N MET A 35 7.76 -0.23 -5.06
CA MET A 35 8.81 -0.25 -6.10
C MET A 35 10.05 0.56 -5.71
N THR A 36 9.99 1.29 -4.59
CA THR A 36 11.12 2.04 -4.04
C THR A 36 12.06 1.07 -3.34
N PRO A 37 13.39 1.14 -3.58
CA PRO A 37 14.40 0.40 -2.80
C PRO A 37 14.53 0.96 -1.37
N THR A 38 13.42 1.38 -0.75
CA THR A 38 13.39 1.63 0.68
C THR A 38 13.60 0.27 1.32
N ALA A 39 14.81 0.05 1.84
CA ALA A 39 15.23 -1.12 2.58
C ALA A 39 14.50 -1.26 3.95
N ASN A 40 13.32 -0.65 4.08
CA ASN A 40 12.48 -0.81 5.24
C ASN A 40 11.75 -2.14 5.07
N ASN A 41 12.28 -3.13 5.77
CA ASN A 41 11.61 -4.40 5.99
C ASN A 41 10.35 -4.13 6.81
N TYR A 42 9.25 -3.78 6.12
CA TYR A 42 7.93 -3.82 6.74
C TYR A 42 7.72 -5.20 7.33
N SER A 43 7.32 -5.23 8.59
CA SER A 43 6.91 -6.43 9.30
C SER A 43 5.40 -6.49 9.37
N LEU A 44 4.87 -7.70 9.46
CA LEU A 44 3.44 -7.87 9.72
C LEU A 44 3.10 -7.20 11.04
N GLY A 45 2.12 -6.31 10.97
CA GLY A 45 1.61 -5.55 12.09
C GLY A 45 2.22 -4.16 12.27
N ASP A 46 3.18 -3.77 11.44
CA ASP A 46 3.72 -2.41 11.44
C ASP A 46 2.62 -1.39 11.15
N ARG A 47 2.68 -0.27 11.85
CA ARG A 47 1.85 0.90 11.57
C ARG A 47 2.46 1.64 10.38
N VAL A 48 1.61 2.03 9.43
CA VAL A 48 2.03 2.81 8.25
C VAL A 48 1.07 3.98 8.03
N VAL A 49 1.59 5.06 7.48
CA VAL A 49 0.79 6.20 7.05
C VAL A 49 0.91 6.35 5.54
N VAL A 50 -0.23 6.33 4.86
CA VAL A 50 -0.32 6.42 3.40
C VAL A 50 -0.97 7.73 3.02
N ASP A 51 -0.36 8.43 2.07
CA ASP A 51 -0.94 9.57 1.37
C ASP A 51 -1.37 9.10 -0.02
N LEU A 52 -2.69 8.88 -0.20
CA LEU A 52 -3.29 8.17 -1.32
C LEU A 52 -4.10 9.12 -2.21
N LEU A 53 -3.70 9.27 -3.48
CA LEU A 53 -4.54 9.97 -4.48
C LEU A 53 -5.31 8.94 -5.31
N LEU A 54 -6.64 9.06 -5.34
CA LEU A 54 -7.54 8.18 -6.08
C LEU A 54 -7.87 8.72 -7.49
N PRO A 55 -8.31 7.84 -8.41
CA PRO A 55 -8.66 8.26 -9.77
C PRO A 55 -9.75 9.34 -9.77
N GLY A 56 -9.50 10.43 -10.51
CA GLY A 56 -10.43 11.54 -10.63
C GLY A 56 -10.58 12.41 -9.39
N LYS A 57 -9.76 12.21 -8.35
CA LYS A 57 -9.67 13.11 -7.19
C LYS A 57 -8.54 14.12 -7.38
N VAL A 58 -8.72 15.30 -6.80
CA VAL A 58 -7.73 16.38 -6.80
C VAL A 58 -6.91 16.37 -5.50
N GLU A 59 -7.55 15.93 -4.41
CA GLU A 59 -6.95 15.90 -3.07
C GLU A 59 -6.59 14.46 -2.69
N SER A 60 -5.44 14.30 -2.05
CA SER A 60 -5.00 13.02 -1.50
C SER A 60 -5.64 12.76 -0.14
N LEU A 61 -5.86 11.48 0.13
CA LEU A 61 -6.41 10.96 1.38
C LEU A 61 -5.28 10.45 2.24
N ARG A 62 -5.22 10.95 3.49
CA ARG A 62 -4.26 10.44 4.47
C ARG A 62 -4.88 9.32 5.28
N ILE A 63 -4.26 8.15 5.25
CA ILE A 63 -4.76 6.91 5.84
C ILE A 63 -3.70 6.36 6.79
N GLU A 64 -4.10 6.07 8.02
CA GLU A 64 -3.30 5.26 8.93
C GLU A 64 -3.73 3.81 8.80
N GLY A 65 -2.77 2.91 8.60
CA GLY A 65 -3.03 1.50 8.37
C GLY A 65 -2.06 0.59 9.10
N LYS A 66 -2.32 -0.71 8.97
CA LYS A 66 -1.49 -1.78 9.52
C LYS A 66 -1.05 -2.71 8.39
N VAL A 67 0.22 -3.10 8.37
CA VAL A 67 0.72 -4.09 7.41
C VAL A 67 0.13 -5.45 7.76
N VAL A 68 -0.71 -5.99 6.88
CA VAL A 68 -1.37 -7.31 7.07
C VAL A 68 -0.97 -8.34 6.02
N TRP A 69 -0.28 -7.90 4.96
CA TRP A 69 0.22 -8.76 3.89
C TRP A 69 1.55 -8.24 3.37
N ILE A 70 2.47 -9.15 3.03
CA ILE A 70 3.75 -8.84 2.39
C ILE A 70 3.93 -9.79 1.20
N THR A 71 4.07 -9.23 0.00
CA THR A 71 4.41 -10.01 -1.20
C THR A 71 5.94 -10.17 -1.29
N PRO A 72 6.47 -11.39 -1.33
CA PRO A 72 7.91 -11.61 -1.48
C PRO A 72 8.40 -11.11 -2.85
N LYS A 73 9.65 -10.64 -2.92
CA LYS A 73 10.24 -9.99 -4.11
C LYS A 73 10.29 -10.89 -5.36
N ASN A 74 10.15 -12.21 -5.22
CA ASN A 74 10.14 -13.18 -6.32
C ASN A 74 9.01 -14.21 -6.17
N PRO A 75 7.85 -14.02 -6.81
CA PRO A 75 6.80 -15.05 -6.85
C PRO A 75 7.10 -16.21 -7.83
N LEU A 76 8.13 -16.13 -8.68
CA LEU A 76 8.37 -17.04 -9.81
C LEU A 76 9.70 -17.81 -9.75
N HIS A 77 9.97 -18.56 -8.67
CA HIS A 77 11.14 -19.47 -8.65
C HIS A 77 10.83 -20.85 -8.04
N HIS A 78 9.78 -21.51 -8.53
CA HIS A 78 9.55 -22.93 -8.34
C HIS A 78 8.85 -23.53 -9.57
N VAL A 79 9.59 -23.71 -10.66
CA VAL A 79 9.29 -24.72 -11.70
C VAL A 79 10.61 -25.31 -12.18
#